data_AF-A0A3P8GWM4-F1
#
_entry.id   AF-A0A3P8GWM4-F1
#
_cell.length_a   1.000
_cell.length_b   1.000
_cell.length_c   1.000
_cell.angle_alpha   90.00
_cell.angle_beta   90.00
_cell.angle_gamma   90.00
#
_symmetry.space_group_name_H-M   'P 1'
#
loop_
_entity.id
_entity.type
_entity.pdbx_description
1 polymer ?
#
loop_
_entity_poly.entity_id
_entity_poly.type
_entity_poly.pdbx_seq_one_letter_code
_entity_poly.pdbx_strand_id
1 'polypeptide(L)'
;MDLTQQLKYEHELEKEYDRRLRLVEQRNEELFKEAAEEYTRTVERLENKYIRPTPGGCCTAAEQRVEDCYQANPGKTLLCSKLVAEYVRCVNNFRLATARRETVYSVSVAERSPVETVGFVCGPGWLI
;
A
#
# COMPACT_ATOMS: atom_id res chain seq x y z
N MET A 1 50.05 41.78 -9.96
CA MET A 1 50.12 40.33 -9.71
C MET A 1 50.63 39.67 -10.98
N ASP A 2 51.48 38.65 -10.85
CA ASP A 2 52.00 37.90 -12.00
C ASP A 2 50.97 36.85 -12.48
N LEU A 3 50.92 36.60 -13.80
CA LEU A 3 49.99 35.69 -14.46
C LEU A 3 50.11 34.26 -13.91
N THR A 4 51.33 33.85 -13.55
CA THR A 4 51.60 32.54 -12.93
C THR A 4 50.93 32.38 -11.57
N GLN A 5 50.71 33.48 -10.85
CA GLN A 5 50.11 33.48 -9.53
C GLN A 5 48.58 33.45 -9.61
N GLN A 6 48.00 34.06 -10.65
CA GLN A 6 46.57 33.96 -10.97
C GLN A 6 46.18 32.53 -11.37
N LEU A 7 46.94 31.90 -12.27
CA LEU A 7 46.73 30.51 -12.67
C LEU A 7 46.78 29.53 -11.48
N LYS A 8 47.69 29.76 -10.53
CA LYS A 8 47.76 28.94 -9.31
C LYS A 8 46.52 29.12 -8.43
N TYR A 9 46.05 30.36 -8.27
CA TYR A 9 44.85 30.66 -7.50
C TYR A 9 43.60 30.01 -8.10
N GLU A 10 43.40 30.14 -9.41
CA GLU A 10 42.28 29.51 -10.11
C GLU A 10 42.29 27.99 -9.95
N HIS A 11 43.46 27.37 -10.09
CA HIS A 11 43.60 25.92 -9.96
C HIS A 11 43.38 25.42 -8.52
N GLU A 12 43.81 26.18 -7.51
CA GLU A 12 43.52 25.86 -6.10
C GLU A 12 42.03 26.02 -5.78
N LEU A 13 41.39 27.04 -6.34
CA LEU A 13 39.97 27.31 -6.20
C LEU A 13 39.12 26.21 -6.85
N GLU A 14 39.46 25.79 -8.07
CA GLU A 14 38.82 24.67 -8.77
C GLU A 14 38.89 23.37 -7.95
N LYS A 15 40.07 23.06 -7.38
CA LYS A 15 40.23 21.89 -6.49
C LYS A 15 39.36 21.95 -5.24
N GLU A 16 39.17 23.13 -4.66
CA GLU A 16 38.30 23.31 -3.50
C GLU A 16 36.84 23.08 -3.88
N TYR A 17 36.39 23.69 -4.99
CA TYR A 17 35.04 23.53 -5.50
C TYR A 17 34.73 22.07 -5.85
N ASP A 18 35.63 21.39 -6.57
CA ASP A 18 35.46 19.98 -6.92
C ASP A 18 35.42 19.06 -5.70
N ARG A 19 36.19 19.39 -4.65
CA ARG A 19 36.15 18.66 -3.39
C ARG A 19 34.77 18.84 -2.74
N ARG A 20 34.27 20.07 -2.68
CA ARG A 20 32.99 20.39 -2.05
C ARG A 20 31.81 19.81 -2.82
N LEU A 21 31.86 19.86 -4.14
CA LEU A 21 30.86 19.27 -5.01
C LEU A 21 30.76 17.77 -4.77
N ARG A 22 31.90 17.05 -4.80
CA ARG A 22 31.93 15.61 -4.51
C ARG A 22 31.40 15.25 -3.12
N LEU A 23 31.67 16.06 -2.11
CA LEU A 23 31.13 15.83 -0.76
C LEU A 23 29.60 15.97 -0.72
N VAL A 24 29.06 16.95 -1.44
CA VAL A 24 27.60 17.14 -1.54
C VAL A 24 26.96 16.02 -2.35
N GLU A 25 27.56 15.62 -3.47
CA GLU A 25 27.09 14.51 -4.29
C GLU A 25 27.04 13.22 -3.48
N GLN A 26 28.13 12.87 -2.78
CA GLN A 26 28.17 11.68 -1.91
C GLN A 26 27.09 11.72 -0.83
N ARG A 27 26.93 12.85 -0.13
CA ARG A 27 25.89 12.97 0.90
C ARG A 27 24.49 12.84 0.30
N ASN A 28 24.25 13.43 -0.86
CA ASN A 28 22.96 13.34 -1.53
C ASN A 28 22.67 11.90 -1.95
N GLU A 29 23.65 11.19 -2.51
CA GLU A 29 23.51 9.77 -2.87
C GLU A 29 23.15 8.91 -1.65
N GLU A 30 23.81 9.13 -0.51
CA GLU A 30 23.51 8.45 0.75
C GLU A 30 22.07 8.73 1.20
N LEU A 31 21.66 9.99 1.24
CA LEU A 31 20.31 10.40 1.64
C LEU A 31 19.23 9.83 0.70
N PHE A 32 19.47 9.85 -0.61
CA PHE A 32 18.53 9.28 -1.58
C PHE A 32 18.39 7.77 -1.39
N LYS A 33 19.49 7.07 -1.10
CA LYS A 33 19.47 5.64 -0.84
C LYS A 33 18.69 5.33 0.44
N GLU A 34 18.97 6.03 1.53
CA GLU A 34 18.24 5.86 2.80
C GLU A 34 16.74 6.13 2.62
N ALA A 35 16.38 7.21 1.94
CA ALA A 35 14.99 7.56 1.67
C ALA A 35 14.29 6.49 0.80
N ALA A 36 14.96 5.96 -0.23
CA ALA A 36 14.42 4.89 -1.06
C ALA A 36 14.20 3.60 -0.27
N GLU A 37 15.13 3.24 0.62
CA GLU A 37 14.99 2.08 1.51
C GLU A 37 13.84 2.27 2.51
N GLU A 38 13.72 3.43 3.14
CA GLU A 38 12.64 3.73 4.09
C GLU A 38 11.27 3.73 3.41
N TYR A 39 11.18 4.32 2.22
CA TYR A 39 9.96 4.31 1.41
C TYR A 39 9.54 2.88 1.10
N THR A 40 10.46 2.06 0.58
CA THR A 40 10.17 0.66 0.23
C THR A 40 9.70 -0.12 1.45
N ARG A 41 10.40 -0.02 2.59
CA ARG A 41 10.00 -0.68 3.85
C ARG A 41 8.64 -0.20 4.33
N THR A 42 8.34 1.08 4.19
CA THR A 42 7.07 1.66 4.62
C THR A 42 5.93 1.18 3.73
N VAL A 43 6.11 1.18 2.41
CA VAL A 43 5.13 0.65 1.46
C VAL A 43 4.85 -0.82 1.75
N GLU A 44 5.87 -1.67 1.86
CA GLU A 44 5.68 -3.09 2.17
C GLU A 44 4.94 -3.32 3.49
N ARG A 45 5.27 -2.54 4.52
CA ARG A 45 4.60 -2.62 5.83
C ARG A 45 3.13 -2.22 5.72
N LEU A 46 2.81 -1.17 4.96
CA LEU A 46 1.45 -0.71 4.75
C LEU A 46 0.67 -1.70 3.89
N GLU A 47 1.26 -2.21 2.82
CA GLU A 47 0.68 -3.24 1.97
C GLU A 47 0.34 -4.48 2.79
N ASN A 48 1.29 -5.02 3.55
CA ASN A 48 1.07 -6.20 4.40
C ASN A 48 -0.03 -5.98 5.44
N LYS A 49 -0.10 -4.77 6.02
CA LYS A 49 -1.04 -4.47 7.09
C LYS A 49 -2.44 -4.14 6.59
N TYR A 50 -2.56 -3.52 5.42
CA TYR A 50 -3.80 -2.90 4.97
C TYR A 50 -4.29 -3.36 3.61
N ILE A 51 -3.39 -3.69 2.67
CA ILE A 51 -3.74 -3.94 1.26
C ILE A 51 -3.77 -5.43 0.93
N ARG A 52 -2.80 -6.21 1.39
CA ARG A 52 -2.67 -7.64 1.04
C ARG A 52 -3.98 -8.37 1.38
N PRO A 53 -4.71 -8.85 0.36
CA PRO A 53 -5.91 -9.64 0.58
C PRO A 53 -5.51 -10.91 1.31
N THR A 54 -6.30 -11.31 2.31
CA THR A 54 -6.14 -12.61 2.95
C THR A 54 -6.16 -13.69 1.86
N PRO A 55 -5.20 -14.63 1.82
CA PRO A 55 -5.22 -15.73 0.85
C PRO A 55 -6.54 -16.47 1.01
N GLY A 56 -7.37 -16.39 -0.03
CA GLY A 56 -8.73 -16.94 -0.01
C GLY A 56 -9.85 -15.92 -0.01
N GLY A 57 -9.65 -14.61 -0.15
CA GLY A 57 -10.76 -13.66 -0.29
C GLY A 57 -11.65 -13.53 0.96
N CYS A 58 -12.54 -12.54 0.97
CA CYS A 58 -13.44 -12.32 2.10
C CYS A 58 -14.52 -13.41 2.15
N CYS A 59 -14.54 -14.18 3.24
CA CYS A 59 -15.62 -15.13 3.55
C CYS A 59 -15.86 -16.26 2.53
N THR A 60 -14.90 -16.59 1.66
CA THR A 60 -15.06 -17.59 0.59
C THR A 60 -15.43 -18.99 1.07
N ALA A 61 -14.89 -19.43 2.20
CA ALA A 61 -15.28 -20.72 2.78
C ALA A 61 -16.76 -20.75 3.19
N ALA A 62 -17.31 -19.62 3.63
CA ALA A 62 -18.74 -19.50 3.95
C ALA A 62 -19.59 -19.36 2.67
N GLU A 63 -19.08 -18.63 1.68
CA GLU A 63 -19.69 -18.48 0.34
C GLU A 63 -19.83 -19.84 -0.36
N GLN A 64 -18.76 -20.62 -0.43
CA GLN A 64 -18.76 -21.95 -1.06
C GLN A 64 -19.82 -22.87 -0.43
N ARG A 65 -19.94 -22.88 0.90
CA ARG A 65 -20.95 -23.70 1.58
C ARG A 65 -22.39 -23.27 1.25
N VAL A 66 -22.62 -21.98 1.01
CA VAL A 66 -23.93 -21.47 0.57
C VAL A 66 -24.22 -21.95 -0.85
N GLU A 67 -23.24 -21.82 -1.76
CA GLU A 67 -23.37 -22.29 -3.14
C GLU A 67 -23.63 -23.79 -3.23
N ASP A 68 -22.84 -24.60 -2.53
CA ASP A 68 -22.98 -26.05 -2.48
C ASP A 68 -24.38 -26.44 -1.99
N CYS A 69 -24.91 -25.73 -0.99
CA CYS A 69 -26.25 -25.98 -0.47
C CYS A 69 -27.34 -25.65 -1.49
N TYR A 70 -27.23 -24.55 -2.22
CA TYR A 70 -28.20 -24.20 -3.25
C TYR A 70 -28.16 -25.19 -4.42
N GLN A 71 -26.97 -25.64 -4.83
CA GLN A 71 -26.81 -26.66 -5.86
C GLN A 71 -27.43 -28.00 -5.44
N ALA A 72 -27.27 -28.40 -4.17
CA ALA A 72 -27.86 -29.62 -3.64
C ALA A 72 -29.38 -29.53 -3.41
N ASN A 73 -29.93 -28.32 -3.24
CA ASN A 73 -31.34 -28.09 -2.90
C ASN A 73 -32.05 -27.13 -3.87
N PRO A 74 -32.15 -27.48 -5.16
CA PRO A 74 -32.79 -26.63 -6.16
C PRO A 74 -34.25 -26.35 -5.78
N GLY A 75 -34.64 -25.07 -5.82
CA GLY A 75 -35.99 -24.62 -5.45
C GLY A 75 -36.32 -24.68 -3.95
N LYS A 76 -35.40 -25.10 -3.08
CA LYS A 76 -35.59 -25.22 -1.63
C LYS A 76 -34.59 -24.36 -0.85
N THR A 77 -34.43 -23.10 -1.25
CA THR A 77 -33.42 -22.16 -0.72
C THR A 77 -33.53 -21.92 0.79
N LEU A 78 -34.72 -22.05 1.38
CA LEU A 78 -34.93 -21.90 2.83
C LEU A 78 -34.17 -22.93 3.67
N LEU A 79 -33.85 -24.11 3.12
CA LEU A 79 -33.02 -25.11 3.80
C LEU A 79 -31.58 -24.61 4.03
N CYS A 80 -31.11 -23.68 3.20
CA CYS A 80 -29.77 -23.09 3.28
C CYS A 80 -29.70 -21.83 4.16
N SER A 81 -30.81 -21.40 4.75
CA SER A 81 -30.92 -20.16 5.54
C SER A 81 -29.88 -20.03 6.65
N LYS A 82 -29.52 -21.14 7.32
CA LYS A 82 -28.47 -21.14 8.36
C LYS A 82 -27.08 -20.83 7.80
N LEU A 83 -26.74 -21.39 6.63
CA LEU A 83 -25.45 -21.14 5.97
C LEU A 83 -25.38 -19.70 5.45
N VAL A 84 -26.48 -19.19 4.92
CA VAL A 84 -26.59 -17.78 4.50
C VAL A 84 -26.40 -16.84 5.69
N ALA A 85 -27.01 -17.13 6.85
CA ALA A 85 -26.83 -16.32 8.05
C ALA A 85 -25.37 -16.29 8.53
N GLU A 86 -24.65 -17.41 8.41
CA GLU A 86 -23.22 -17.48 8.71
C GLU A 86 -22.38 -16.64 7.74
N TYR A 87 -22.63 -16.74 6.44
CA TYR A 87 -21.98 -15.92 5.42
C TYR A 87 -22.20 -14.42 5.68
N VAL A 88 -23.46 -14.01 5.92
CA VAL A 88 -23.80 -12.62 6.24
C VAL A 88 -23.11 -12.14 7.51
N ARG A 89 -22.98 -12.97 8.56
CA ARG A 89 -22.23 -12.63 9.77
C ARG A 89 -20.75 -12.39 9.45
N CYS A 90 -20.15 -13.22 8.61
CA CYS A 90 -18.78 -13.06 8.16
C CYS A 90 -18.59 -11.73 7.41
N VAL A 91 -19.46 -11.44 6.43
CA VAL A 91 -19.43 -10.19 5.65
C VAL A 91 -19.59 -8.97 6.56
N ASN A 92 -20.53 -8.99 7.51
CA ASN A 92 -20.72 -7.88 8.45
C ASN A 92 -19.51 -7.66 9.36
N ASN A 93 -18.92 -8.75 9.88
CA ASN A 93 -17.70 -8.65 10.68
C ASN A 93 -16.53 -8.09 9.86
N PHE A 94 -16.40 -8.50 8.60
CA PHE A 94 -15.39 -7.98 7.69
C PHE A 94 -15.61 -6.48 7.42
N ARG A 95 -16.85 -6.07 7.10
CA ARG A 95 -17.22 -4.65 6.89
C ARG A 95 -16.92 -3.80 8.12
N LEU A 96 -17.20 -4.29 9.32
CA LEU A 96 -16.88 -3.58 10.56
C LEU A 96 -15.36 -3.48 10.80
N ALA A 97 -14.61 -4.54 10.47
CA ALA A 97 -13.16 -4.55 10.57
C ALA A 97 -12.51 -3.61 9.54
N THR A 98 -13.07 -3.49 8.33
CA THR A 98 -12.58 -2.58 7.28
C THR A 98 -13.04 -1.14 7.49
N ALA A 99 -14.26 -0.88 7.93
CA ALA A 99 -14.73 0.48 8.25
C ALA A 99 -13.91 1.13 9.38
N ARG A 100 -13.40 0.33 10.34
CA ARG A 100 -12.43 0.81 11.34
C ARG A 100 -11.06 1.17 10.77
N ARG A 101 -10.72 0.75 9.54
CA ARG A 101 -9.49 1.16 8.85
C ARG A 101 -9.65 2.51 8.13
N GLU A 102 -10.87 2.89 7.74
CA GLU A 102 -11.14 4.18 7.06
C GLU A 102 -10.91 5.39 7.98
N THR A 103 -11.17 5.28 9.29
CA THR A 103 -10.93 6.36 10.26
C THR A 103 -9.44 6.61 10.56
N VAL A 104 -8.55 5.70 10.18
CA VAL A 104 -7.09 5.88 10.29
C VAL A 104 -6.52 6.63 9.08
N TYR A 105 -7.24 6.62 7.94
CA TYR A 105 -6.83 7.32 6.71
C TYR A 105 -7.13 8.82 6.72
N SER A 106 -7.98 9.31 7.63
CA SER A 106 -8.29 10.74 7.77
C SER A 106 -7.34 11.51 8.69
N VAL A 107 -6.35 10.86 9.31
CA VAL A 107 -5.34 11.55 10.13
C VAL A 107 -4.07 11.72 9.31
N SER A 108 -3.91 12.93 8.76
CA SER A 108 -2.69 13.54 8.20
C SER A 108 -2.10 12.97 6.90
N VAL A 109 -2.66 13.39 5.76
CA VAL A 109 -1.86 13.76 4.57
C VAL A 109 -2.38 15.11 4.07
N ALA A 110 -1.79 16.19 4.55
CA ALA A 110 -1.91 17.49 3.92
C ALA A 110 -1.00 17.48 2.68
N GLU A 111 -1.52 17.00 1.54
CA GLU A 111 -1.26 17.48 0.17
C GLU A 111 -1.71 16.45 -0.88
N ARG A 112 -2.89 16.74 -1.47
CA ARG A 112 -3.30 16.54 -2.87
C ARG A 112 -3.03 15.18 -3.54
N SER A 113 -4.03 14.30 -3.50
CA SER A 113 -4.68 13.68 -4.69
C SER A 113 -5.93 12.88 -4.24
N PRO A 114 -7.02 12.83 -5.02
CA PRO A 114 -8.18 12.01 -4.66
C PRO A 114 -7.83 10.55 -4.95
N VAL A 115 -7.37 9.82 -3.93
CA VAL A 115 -7.27 8.37 -4.03
C VAL A 115 -8.70 7.86 -4.12
N GLU A 116 -9.06 7.35 -5.30
CA GLU A 116 -10.25 6.57 -5.53
C GLU A 116 -10.46 5.64 -4.34
N THR A 117 -11.65 5.67 -3.76
CA THR A 117 -12.04 4.73 -2.72
C THR A 117 -11.80 3.32 -3.23
N VAL A 118 -10.68 2.71 -2.86
CA VAL A 118 -10.43 1.29 -3.09
C VAL A 118 -11.36 0.55 -2.14
N GLY A 119 -12.61 0.38 -2.58
CA GLY A 119 -13.58 -0.44 -1.88
C GLY A 119 -13.05 -1.86 -1.83
N PHE A 120 -12.79 -2.37 -0.62
CA PHE A 120 -12.56 -3.80 -0.43
C PHE A 120 -13.88 -4.54 -0.69
N VAL A 121 -14.09 -4.96 -1.94
CA VAL A 121 -15.26 -5.74 -2.31
C VAL A 121 -15.07 -7.17 -1.78
N CYS A 122 -15.88 -7.56 -0.80
CA CYS A 122 -16.10 -8.96 -0.48
C CYS A 122 -16.94 -9.56 -1.60
N GLY A 123 -16.27 -10.13 -2.59
CA GLY A 123 -16.92 -10.90 -3.63
C GLY A 123 -15.90 -11.31 -4.67
N PRO A 124 -16.00 -12.52 -5.20
CA PRO A 124 -15.25 -12.84 -6.39
C PRO A 124 -15.88 -12.03 -7.54
N GLY A 125 -15.05 -11.40 -8.37
CA GLY A 125 -15.49 -10.66 -9.54
C GLY A 125 -16.05 -11.59 -10.62
N TRP A 126 -17.19 -12.21 -10.36
CA TRP A 126 -17.95 -12.94 -11.36
C TRP A 126 -18.92 -11.94 -11.98
N LEU A 127 -18.43 -11.31 -13.06
CA LEU A 127 -19.31 -10.84 -14.11
C LEU A 127 -20.20 -12.03 -14.54
N ILE A 128 -21.50 -11.86 -14.41
CA ILE A 128 -22.45 -12.37 -15.41
C ILE A 128 -22.61 -11.25 -16.44
#